data_AF-D4Z8U5-F1
#
_entry.id   AF-D4Z8U5-F1
#
_cell.length_a   1.000
_cell.length_b   1.000
_cell.length_c   1.000
_cell.angle_alpha   90.00
_cell.angle_beta   90.00
_cell.angle_gamma   90.00
#
_symmetry.space_group_name_H-M   'P 1'
#
loop_
_entity.id
_entity.type
_entity.pdbx_description
1 polymer ?
#
loop_
_entity_poly.entity_id
_entity_poly.type
_entity_poly.pdbx_seq_one_letter_code
_entity_poly.pdbx_strand_id
1 'polypeptide(L)'
;MPIFNKDIVEDRRVNYDTERLDELVLALLWLNLDTTGTAWKGFDWSAMERLHDRNLITDPVRKSKSVLLTHEGLAEGERLFRELFTRSPSRAADDALE
;
A
#
# COMPACT_ATOMS: atom_id res chain seq x y z
N MET A 1 18.22 -9.44 26.92
CA MET A 1 17.51 -8.29 26.31
C MET A 1 18.46 -7.63 25.33
N PRO A 2 18.08 -7.41 24.07
CA PRO A 2 18.98 -6.74 23.15
C PRO A 2 19.11 -5.26 23.53
N ILE A 3 20.36 -4.83 23.59
CA ILE A 3 20.85 -3.48 23.82
C ILE A 3 20.65 -2.71 22.51
N PHE A 4 19.58 -1.92 22.42
CA PHE A 4 19.40 -0.97 21.31
C PHE A 4 20.30 0.24 21.56
N ASN A 5 21.49 0.23 20.95
CA ASN A 5 22.41 1.36 20.93
C ASN A 5 21.83 2.47 20.04
N LYS A 6 21.48 3.62 20.63
CA LYS A 6 20.89 4.77 19.91
C LYS A 6 21.83 5.38 18.87
N ASP A 7 23.13 5.07 18.93
CA ASP A 7 24.14 5.65 18.04
C ASP A 7 24.39 4.80 16.77
N ILE A 8 23.66 3.70 16.54
CA ILE A 8 23.71 2.93 15.28
C ILE A 8 22.67 3.44 14.26
N VAL A 9 21.80 4.38 14.64
CA VAL A 9 20.86 5.02 13.71
C VAL A 9 21.53 6.23 13.06
N GLU A 10 22.72 6.02 12.50
CA GLU A 10 23.28 6.93 11.51
C GLU A 10 22.27 7.06 10.36
N ASP A 11 22.01 8.31 9.99
CA ASP A 11 21.08 8.80 9.00
C ASP A 11 21.14 8.03 7.68
N ARG A 12 20.41 6.91 7.61
CA ARG A 12 20.02 6.26 6.37
C ARG A 12 18.57 6.65 6.07
N ARG A 13 18.26 7.94 6.02
CA ARG A 13 17.05 8.38 5.31
C ARG A 13 17.25 8.05 3.84
N VAL A 14 16.87 6.83 3.46
CA VAL A 14 16.68 6.48 2.06
C VAL A 14 15.69 7.50 1.53
N ASN A 15 16.11 8.31 0.57
CA ASN A 15 15.18 9.14 -0.18
C ASN A 15 14.39 8.20 -1.09
N TYR A 16 13.12 7.98 -0.77
CA TYR A 16 12.23 7.12 -1.52
C TYR A 16 11.08 7.94 -2.08
N ASP A 17 10.54 7.46 -3.20
CA ASP A 17 9.38 8.05 -3.85
C ASP A 17 8.13 7.78 -3.01
N THR A 18 7.65 8.81 -2.34
CA THR A 18 6.45 8.78 -1.51
C THR A 18 5.18 8.58 -2.32
N GLU A 19 5.12 9.11 -3.55
CA GLU A 19 3.94 8.99 -4.40
C GLU A 19 3.78 7.52 -4.82
N ARG A 20 4.89 6.89 -5.20
CA ARG A 20 4.92 5.46 -5.53
C ARG A 20 4.59 4.57 -4.33
N LEU A 21 4.98 4.99 -3.11
CA LEU A 21 4.58 4.30 -1.89
C LEU A 21 3.07 4.40 -1.67
N ASP A 22 2.47 5.56 -1.87
CA ASP A 22 1.02 5.78 -1.71
C ASP A 22 0.22 4.93 -2.70
N GLU A 23 0.66 4.89 -3.96
CA GLU A 23 0.07 4.05 -5.01
C GLU A 23 0.09 2.57 -4.64
N LEU A 24 1.25 2.10 -4.16
CA LEU A 24 1.41 0.72 -3.69
C LEU A 24 0.48 0.41 -2.52
N VAL A 25 0.39 1.30 -1.53
CA VAL A 25 -0.49 1.13 -0.37
C VAL A 25 -1.95 1.07 -0.80
N LEU A 26 -2.39 1.94 -1.71
CA LEU A 26 -3.76 1.93 -2.22
C LEU A 26 -4.08 0.62 -2.98
N ALA A 27 -3.15 0.16 -3.82
CA ALA A 27 -3.29 -1.12 -4.54
C ALA A 27 -3.41 -2.32 -3.58
N LEU A 28 -2.63 -2.33 -2.50
CA LEU A 28 -2.70 -3.40 -1.50
C LEU A 28 -3.96 -3.32 -0.62
N LEU A 29 -4.46 -2.11 -0.32
CA LEU A 29 -5.74 -1.93 0.34
C LEU A 29 -6.90 -2.47 -0.51
N TRP A 30 -6.87 -2.22 -1.82
CA TRP A 30 -7.83 -2.81 -2.75
C TRP A 30 -7.73 -4.33 -2.79
N LEU A 31 -6.53 -4.91 -2.89
CA LEU A 31 -6.33 -6.37 -2.85
C LEU A 31 -6.93 -6.99 -1.57
N ASN A 32 -6.67 -6.39 -0.40
CA ASN A 32 -7.22 -6.87 0.86
C ASN A 32 -8.75 -6.83 0.86
N LEU A 33 -9.34 -5.77 0.31
CA LEU A 33 -10.78 -5.63 0.18
C LEU A 33 -11.36 -6.70 -0.77
N ASP A 34 -10.75 -6.91 -1.93
CA ASP A 34 -11.19 -7.91 -2.92
C ASP A 34 -11.13 -9.33 -2.36
N THR A 35 -10.04 -9.66 -1.65
CA THR A 35 -9.80 -11.01 -1.13
C THR A 35 -10.54 -11.33 0.17
N THR A 36 -10.71 -10.35 1.06
CA THR A 36 -11.24 -10.58 2.42
C THR A 36 -12.52 -9.80 2.73
N GLY A 37 -12.95 -8.92 1.84
CA GLY A 37 -14.04 -7.98 2.10
C GLY A 37 -13.66 -6.84 3.04
N THR A 38 -12.38 -6.69 3.43
CA THR A 38 -11.92 -5.65 4.36
C THR A 38 -10.56 -5.08 3.96
N ALA A 39 -10.45 -3.74 3.93
CA ALA A 39 -9.16 -3.06 3.78
C ALA A 39 -8.54 -2.75 5.15
N TRP A 40 -7.50 -3.49 5.54
CA TRP A 40 -6.84 -3.39 6.84
C TRP A 40 -5.85 -2.22 6.91
N LYS A 41 -5.89 -1.45 8.00
CA LYS A 41 -5.06 -0.23 8.17
C LYS A 41 -3.62 -0.46 8.64
N GLY A 42 -2.99 -1.53 8.16
CA GLY A 42 -1.67 -2.00 8.62
C GLY A 42 -0.46 -1.46 7.86
N PHE A 43 -0.64 -0.46 6.99
CA PHE A 43 0.41 0.10 6.14
C PHE A 43 1.06 1.35 6.74
N ASP A 44 2.00 1.95 6.01
CA ASP A 44 2.65 3.20 6.41
C ASP A 44 1.63 4.28 6.74
N TRP A 45 1.81 4.90 7.91
CA TRP A 45 0.86 5.88 8.43
C TRP A 45 0.78 7.14 7.56
N SER A 46 1.93 7.63 7.12
CA SER A 46 2.00 8.87 6.33
C SER A 46 1.35 8.67 4.96
N ALA A 47 1.50 7.48 4.37
CA ALA A 47 0.79 7.12 3.14
C ALA A 47 -0.73 7.09 3.33
N MET A 48 -1.22 6.48 4.42
CA MET A 48 -2.66 6.45 4.71
C MET A 48 -3.23 7.86 4.94
N GLU A 49 -2.49 8.76 5.59
CA GLU A 49 -2.89 10.16 5.76
C GLU A 49 -3.02 10.87 4.40
N ARG A 50 -2.02 10.76 3.53
CA ARG A 50 -2.08 11.34 2.17
C ARG A 50 -3.20 10.77 1.31
N LEU A 51 -3.48 9.46 1.41
CA LEU A 51 -4.60 8.83 0.71
C LEU A 51 -5.96 9.35 1.20
N HIS A 52 -6.08 9.62 2.50
CA HIS A 52 -7.28 10.26 3.07
C HIS A 52 -7.41 11.71 2.59
N ASP A 53 -6.33 12.49 2.57
CA ASP A 53 -6.34 13.87 2.08
C ASP A 53 -6.74 13.96 0.60
N ARG A 54 -6.45 12.90 -0.16
CA ARG A 54 -6.89 12.72 -1.56
C ARG A 54 -8.31 12.17 -1.71
N ASN A 55 -9.05 11.97 -0.62
CA ASN A 55 -10.41 11.39 -0.60
C ASN A 55 -10.50 9.97 -1.19
N LEU A 56 -9.41 9.20 -1.16
CA LEU A 56 -9.39 7.82 -1.69
C LEU A 56 -9.81 6.80 -0.62
N ILE A 57 -9.59 7.12 0.65
CA ILE A 57 -10.01 6.30 1.78
C ILE A 57 -10.67 7.16 2.86
N THR A 58 -11.46 6.52 3.72
CA THR A 58 -11.96 7.16 4.94
C THR A 58 -10.84 7.37 5.96
N ASP A 59 -11.04 8.35 6.85
CA ASP A 59 -10.13 8.71 7.95
C ASP A 59 -9.50 7.48 8.67
N PRO A 60 -8.18 7.25 8.53
CA PRO A 60 -7.46 6.12 9.11
C PRO A 60 -7.24 6.25 10.63
N VAL A 61 -7.44 7.44 11.21
CA VAL A 61 -7.23 7.75 12.63
C VAL A 61 -8.27 7.10 13.54
N ARG A 62 -9.43 6.72 12.97
CA ARG A 62 -10.53 6.11 13.71
C ARG A 62 -10.13 4.81 14.39
N LYS A 63 -10.80 4.45 15.49
CA LYS A 63 -10.49 3.23 16.28
C LYS A 63 -10.67 1.90 15.52
N SER A 64 -11.39 1.88 14.39
CA SER A 64 -11.60 0.68 13.57
C SER A 64 -10.28 0.11 13.06
N LYS A 65 -10.16 -1.21 12.91
CA LYS A 65 -8.97 -1.85 12.31
C LYS A 65 -8.93 -1.78 10.78
N SER A 66 -9.98 -1.22 10.17
CA SER A 66 -10.13 -1.09 8.74
C SER A 66 -10.46 0.35 8.35
N VAL A 67 -10.18 0.65 7.09
CA VAL A 67 -10.64 1.82 6.37
C VAL A 67 -11.61 1.38 5.27
N LEU A 68 -12.48 2.28 4.83
CA LEU A 68 -13.25 2.09 3.61
C LEU A 68 -12.57 2.82 2.48
N LEU A 69 -12.52 2.20 1.29
CA LEU A 69 -12.17 2.90 0.07
C LEU A 69 -13.41 3.67 -0.39
N THR A 70 -13.22 4.91 -0.84
CA THR A 70 -14.28 5.66 -1.51
C THR A 70 -14.52 5.08 -2.91
N HIS A 71 -15.53 5.58 -3.62
CA HIS A 71 -15.77 5.14 -5.00
C HIS A 71 -14.54 5.41 -5.90
N GLU A 72 -13.91 6.57 -5.73
CA GLU A 72 -12.69 6.94 -6.44
C GLU A 72 -11.50 6.07 -6.01
N GLY A 73 -11.36 5.81 -4.71
CA GLY A 73 -10.31 4.94 -4.19
C GLY A 73 -10.42 3.49 -4.66
N LEU A 74 -11.64 2.97 -4.82
CA LEU A 74 -11.89 1.64 -5.37
C LEU A 74 -11.41 1.54 -6.82
N ALA A 75 -11.85 2.47 -7.67
CA ALA A 75 -11.48 2.48 -9.07
C ALA A 75 -9.97 2.66 -9.27
N GLU A 76 -9.38 3.59 -8.52
CA GLU A 76 -7.94 3.87 -8.62
C GLU A 76 -7.09 2.74 -8.03
N GLY A 77 -7.52 2.16 -6.91
CA GLY A 77 -6.83 1.00 -6.31
C GLY A 77 -6.83 -0.22 -7.22
N GLU A 78 -7.95 -0.50 -7.90
CA GLU A 78 -8.00 -1.57 -8.91
C GLU A 78 -7.05 -1.28 -10.07
N ARG A 79 -7.08 -0.06 -10.61
CA ARG A 79 -6.24 0.37 -11.73
C ARG A 79 -4.76 0.19 -11.40
N LEU A 80 -4.35 0.70 -10.23
CA LEU A 80 -2.97 0.59 -9.73
C LEU A 80 -2.57 -0.85 -9.46
N PHE A 81 -3.44 -1.66 -8.88
CA PHE A 81 -3.14 -3.07 -8.64
C PHE A 81 -2.87 -3.81 -9.96
N ARG A 82 -3.71 -3.58 -10.97
CA ARG A 82 -3.51 -4.14 -12.31
C ARG A 82 -2.19 -3.68 -12.91
N GLU A 83 -1.92 -2.38 -12.88
CA GLU A 83 -0.68 -1.80 -13.43
C GLU A 83 0.59 -2.36 -12.75
N LEU A 84 0.59 -2.48 -11.42
CA LEU A 84 1.76 -2.85 -10.65
C LEU A 84 2.02 -4.36 -10.61
N PHE A 85 0.97 -5.19 -10.65
CA PHE A 85 1.08 -6.61 -10.31
C PHE A 85 0.59 -7.58 -11.38
N THR A 86 -0.04 -7.13 -12.47
CA THR A 86 -0.32 -8.06 -13.57
C THR A 86 0.97 -8.43 -14.30
N ARG A 87 1.15 -9.73 -14.54
CA ARG A 87 2.29 -10.20 -15.33
C ARG A 87 2.19 -9.63 -16.73
N SER A 88 3.26 -8.98 -17.18
CA SER A 88 3.45 -8.76 -18.60
C SER A 88 3.55 -10.12 -19.32
N PRO A 89 3.03 -10.26 -20.55
CA PRO A 89 3.07 -11.54 -21.28
C PRO A 89 4.46 -12.16 -21.38
N SER A 90 5.52 -11.33 -21.40
CA SER A 90 6.90 -11.80 -21.48
C SER A 90 7.38 -12.53 -20.22
N ARG A 91 6.86 -12.20 -19.03
CA ARG A 91 7.26 -12.85 -17.76
C ARG A 91 6.54 -14.18 -17.54
N ALA A 92 5.33 -14.32 -18.09
CA ALA A 92 4.55 -15.55 -17.96
C ALA A 92 5.14 -16.73 -18.75
N ALA A 93 5.88 -16.45 -19.83
CA ALA A 93 6.58 -17.47 -20.61
C ALA A 93 7.79 -18.06 -19.86
N ASP A 94 8.49 -17.25 -19.07
CA ASP A 94 9.64 -17.68 -18.27
C ASP A 94 9.21 -18.61 -17.13
N ASP A 95 8.06 -18.36 -16.52
CA ASP A 95 7.51 -19.16 -15.41
C ASP A 95 6.83 -20.48 -15.87
N ALA A 96 6.61 -20.68 -17.17
CA ALA A 96 5.98 -21.88 -17.73
C ALA A 96 7.00 -22.98 -18.12
N LEU A 97 8.29 -22.73 -17.92
CA LEU A 97 9.39 -23.64 -18.23
C LEU A 97 10.06 -24.24 -16.99
N GLU A 98 9.54 -23.96 -15.79
CA GLU A 98 9.96 -24.53 -14.50
C GLU A 98 8.91 -25.51 -13.97
#